data_AF-A0A958XZ07-F1
#
_entry.id   AF-A0A958XZ07-F1
#
_cell.length_a   1.000
_cell.length_b   1.000
_cell.length_c   1.000
_cell.angle_alpha   90.00
_cell.angle_beta   90.00
_cell.angle_gamma   90.00
#
_symmetry.space_group_name_H-M   'P 1'
#
loop_
_entity.id
_entity.type
_entity.pdbx_description
1 polymer ?
#
loop_
_entity_poly.entity_id
_entity_poly.type
_entity_poly.pdbx_seq_one_letter_code
_entity_poly.pdbx_strand_id
1 'polypeptide(L)'
;RLISQTEASGAGIFVDTMISPSFTTALAQAIQMPGVSGLDNNSVLFEFYGNQGGELEEVVAGCTLAGGLGYNVAVLSSSQHNFGYKRKLHVWLTRDDELNENLMILLAYIILGHPDWKHAAITIFATFPSHELTTHVEKLNHRIATGRLPIPARNVQALPSDDASSFHTLMSTYSRDADLILLGFQQDVLKNKGTQLFTELDLGKDILFVNAN
;
A
#
# COMPACT_ATOMS: atom_id res chain seq x y z
N ARG A 1 -19.78 -5.49 -20.62
CA ARG A 1 -18.53 -6.28 -20.59
C ARG A 1 -17.90 -6.28 -19.19
N LEU A 2 -17.83 -5.14 -18.48
CA LEU A 2 -17.45 -5.08 -17.06
C LEU A 2 -18.46 -5.80 -16.15
N ILE A 3 -19.76 -5.52 -16.28
CA ILE A 3 -20.83 -6.18 -15.49
C ILE A 3 -20.80 -7.70 -15.64
N SER A 4 -20.60 -8.21 -16.86
CA SER A 4 -20.45 -9.65 -17.13
C SER A 4 -19.14 -10.26 -16.58
N GLN A 5 -18.09 -9.46 -16.39
CA GLN A 5 -16.85 -9.91 -15.73
C GLN A 5 -17.01 -9.94 -14.21
N THR A 6 -17.79 -9.00 -13.66
CA THR A 6 -18.15 -8.96 -12.23
C THR A 6 -19.03 -10.15 -11.84
N GLU A 7 -20.04 -10.48 -12.64
CA GLU A 7 -20.89 -11.67 -12.41
C GLU A 7 -20.09 -12.98 -12.48
N ALA A 8 -19.05 -13.03 -13.31
CA ALA A 8 -18.21 -14.22 -13.48
C ALA A 8 -17.15 -14.40 -12.37
N SER A 9 -16.73 -13.33 -11.68
CA SER A 9 -15.68 -13.39 -10.66
C SER A 9 -16.17 -13.85 -9.29
N GLY A 10 -17.49 -13.81 -9.04
CA GLY A 10 -18.08 -14.08 -7.71
C GLY A 10 -17.70 -13.05 -6.65
N ALA A 11 -17.00 -11.97 -7.03
CA ALA A 11 -16.64 -10.89 -6.14
C ALA A 11 -17.83 -9.93 -5.96
N GLY A 12 -18.09 -9.49 -4.73
CA GLY A 12 -19.11 -8.50 -4.40
C GLY A 12 -18.72 -7.09 -4.85
N ILE A 13 -18.47 -6.90 -6.15
CA ILE A 13 -18.06 -5.63 -6.76
C ILE A 13 -19.30 -4.93 -7.30
N PHE A 14 -19.42 -3.65 -7.01
CA PHE A 14 -20.40 -2.76 -7.63
C PHE A 14 -19.69 -1.81 -8.59
N VAL A 15 -20.29 -1.55 -9.74
CA VAL A 15 -19.73 -0.69 -10.77
C VAL A 15 -20.69 0.47 -11.01
N ASP A 16 -20.20 1.69 -10.81
CA ASP A 16 -20.90 2.93 -11.15
C ASP A 16 -20.17 3.67 -12.28
N THR A 17 -20.84 4.59 -12.95
CA THR A 17 -20.25 5.42 -14.01
C THR A 17 -20.68 6.86 -13.87
N MET A 18 -19.71 7.76 -13.89
CA MET A 18 -19.90 9.19 -13.77
C MET A 18 -19.21 9.92 -14.92
N ILE A 19 -19.88 10.95 -15.45
CA ILE A 19 -19.30 11.85 -16.45
C ILE A 19 -19.03 13.17 -15.73
N SER A 20 -17.76 13.56 -15.71
CA SER A 20 -17.28 14.75 -15.02
C SER A 20 -16.32 15.54 -15.90
N PRO A 21 -16.26 16.88 -15.79
CA PRO A 21 -15.36 17.71 -16.59
C PRO A 21 -13.88 17.56 -16.22
N SER A 22 -13.55 16.94 -15.08
CA SER A 22 -12.17 16.65 -14.67
C SER A 22 -12.08 15.44 -13.75
N PHE A 23 -10.88 14.84 -13.64
CA PHE A 23 -10.59 13.76 -12.70
C PHE A 23 -10.88 14.17 -11.25
N THR A 24 -10.38 15.34 -10.82
CA THR A 24 -10.55 15.83 -9.45
C THR A 24 -12.04 16.02 -9.09
N THR A 25 -12.84 16.55 -10.01
CA THR A 25 -14.30 16.68 -9.80
C THR A 25 -14.98 15.32 -9.75
N ALA A 26 -14.55 14.36 -10.57
CA ALA A 26 -15.09 13.01 -10.56
C ALA A 26 -14.81 12.32 -9.22
N LEU A 27 -13.56 12.40 -8.76
CA LEU A 27 -13.13 11.85 -7.49
C LEU A 27 -13.87 12.49 -6.30
N ALA A 28 -13.99 13.83 -6.28
CA ALA A 28 -14.71 14.53 -5.24
C ALA A 28 -16.17 14.07 -5.12
N GLN A 29 -16.84 13.82 -6.25
CA GLN A 29 -18.20 13.30 -6.27
C GLN A 29 -18.25 11.83 -5.86
N ALA A 30 -17.32 10.99 -6.34
CA ALA A 30 -17.26 9.57 -6.02
C ALA A 30 -17.02 9.31 -4.52
N ILE A 31 -16.14 10.09 -3.90
CA ILE A 31 -15.86 10.02 -2.46
C ILE A 31 -17.10 10.35 -1.60
N GLN A 32 -18.02 11.17 -2.12
CA GLN A 32 -19.26 11.51 -1.42
C GLN A 32 -20.37 10.46 -1.62
N MET A 33 -20.16 9.48 -2.49
CA MET A 33 -21.15 8.43 -2.71
C MET A 33 -21.20 7.47 -1.51
N PRO A 34 -22.40 7.14 -1.01
CA PRO A 34 -22.54 6.16 0.07
C PRO A 34 -22.08 4.79 -0.41
N GLY A 35 -21.51 3.99 0.49
CA GLY A 35 -21.13 2.63 0.15
C GLY A 35 -22.36 1.75 -0.08
N VAL A 36 -22.23 0.82 -1.02
CA VAL A 36 -23.32 -0.01 -1.54
C VAL A 36 -23.87 -0.98 -0.49
N SER A 37 -23.07 -1.31 0.52
CA SER A 37 -23.45 -2.14 1.66
C SER A 37 -24.18 -1.37 2.77
N GLY A 38 -24.39 -0.06 2.62
CA GLY A 38 -24.89 0.82 3.68
C GLY A 38 -23.83 1.21 4.72
N LEU A 39 -22.58 0.78 4.53
CA LEU A 39 -21.41 1.28 5.26
C LEU A 39 -20.69 2.31 4.40
N ASP A 40 -20.09 3.32 5.05
CA ASP A 40 -19.30 4.32 4.34
C ASP A 40 -18.05 3.71 3.71
N ASN A 41 -17.69 4.22 2.53
CA ASN A 41 -16.39 3.93 1.95
C ASN A 41 -15.30 4.52 2.86
N ASN A 42 -14.26 3.74 3.17
CA ASN A 42 -13.22 4.16 4.11
C ASN A 42 -11.83 4.30 3.46
N SER A 43 -11.70 3.90 2.19
CA SER A 43 -10.43 3.84 1.48
C SER A 43 -10.61 4.17 0.01
N VAL A 44 -9.58 4.80 -0.59
CA VAL A 44 -9.48 5.02 -2.03
C VAL A 44 -8.21 4.34 -2.54
N LEU A 45 -8.34 3.56 -3.62
CA LEU A 45 -7.22 2.93 -4.30
C LEU A 45 -7.03 3.59 -5.67
N PHE A 46 -5.83 4.13 -5.89
CA PHE A 46 -5.37 4.60 -7.19
C PHE A 46 -4.38 3.60 -7.78
N GLU A 47 -4.22 3.64 -9.09
CA GLU A 47 -3.21 2.88 -9.82
C GLU A 47 -2.54 3.82 -10.83
N PHE A 48 -1.25 3.62 -11.07
CA PHE A 48 -0.55 4.21 -12.20
C PHE A 48 0.47 3.20 -12.74
N TYR A 49 0.85 3.34 -14.01
CA TYR A 49 1.83 2.45 -14.64
C TYR A 49 3.04 3.24 -15.18
N GLY A 50 4.20 3.05 -14.56
CA GLY A 50 5.43 3.75 -14.93
C GLY A 50 5.34 5.27 -14.79
N ASN A 51 6.25 5.99 -15.45
CA ASN A 51 6.30 7.46 -15.40
C ASN A 51 5.69 8.09 -16.67
N GLN A 52 4.53 7.61 -17.11
CA GLN A 52 3.83 8.19 -18.25
C GLN A 52 3.04 9.41 -17.76
N GLY A 53 3.35 10.59 -18.28
CA GLY A 53 2.96 11.89 -17.71
C GLY A 53 1.47 12.14 -17.50
N GLY A 54 1.14 13.18 -16.72
CA GLY A 54 -0.21 13.67 -16.45
C GLY A 54 -0.97 12.83 -15.41
N GLU A 55 -1.00 11.51 -15.59
CA GLU A 55 -1.74 10.57 -14.75
C GLU A 55 -1.25 10.60 -13.30
N LEU A 56 0.07 10.57 -13.09
CA LEU A 56 0.63 10.57 -11.75
C LEU A 56 0.36 11.89 -11.01
N GLU A 57 0.32 13.03 -11.72
CA GLU A 57 -0.11 14.30 -11.13
C GLU A 57 -1.58 14.26 -10.68
N GLU A 58 -2.46 13.62 -11.46
CA GLU A 58 -3.86 13.41 -11.08
C GLU A 58 -3.99 12.48 -9.87
N VAL A 59 -3.20 11.41 -9.81
CA VAL A 59 -3.12 10.50 -8.65
C VAL A 59 -2.67 11.27 -7.41
N VAL A 60 -1.60 12.06 -7.48
CA VAL A 60 -1.11 12.88 -6.35
C VAL A 60 -2.19 13.86 -5.86
N ALA A 61 -2.88 14.53 -6.78
CA ALA A 61 -3.99 15.42 -6.45
C ALA A 61 -5.13 14.64 -5.76
N GLY A 62 -5.44 13.44 -6.25
CA GLY A 62 -6.46 12.57 -5.68
C GLY A 62 -6.11 12.07 -4.28
N CYS A 63 -4.86 11.67 -4.06
CA CYS A 63 -4.33 11.29 -2.76
C CYS A 63 -4.43 12.42 -1.73
N THR A 64 -4.12 13.66 -2.16
CA THR A 64 -4.20 14.85 -1.32
C THR A 64 -5.65 15.15 -0.93
N LEU A 65 -6.58 15.06 -1.89
CA LEU A 65 -8.01 15.29 -1.66
C LEU A 65 -8.59 14.22 -0.73
N ALA A 66 -8.37 12.93 -1.04
CA ALA A 66 -8.91 11.82 -0.27
C ALA A 66 -8.37 11.79 1.16
N GLY A 67 -7.04 11.94 1.32
CA GLY A 67 -6.43 12.00 2.64
C GLY A 67 -6.87 13.21 3.46
N GLY A 68 -7.05 14.37 2.82
CA GLY A 68 -7.60 15.56 3.48
C GLY A 68 -9.06 15.40 3.96
N LEU A 69 -9.81 14.45 3.39
CA LEU A 69 -11.17 14.10 3.80
C LEU A 69 -11.23 12.93 4.80
N GLY A 70 -10.06 12.40 5.20
CA GLY A 70 -9.96 11.35 6.19
C GLY A 70 -10.10 9.91 5.66
N TYR A 71 -9.92 9.72 4.35
CA TYR A 71 -9.87 8.38 3.76
C TYR A 71 -8.48 7.77 3.91
N ASN A 72 -8.42 6.45 4.07
CA ASN A 72 -7.18 5.74 3.79
C ASN A 72 -6.89 5.82 2.29
N VAL A 73 -5.64 6.02 1.92
CA VAL A 73 -5.22 6.13 0.52
C VAL A 73 -4.25 5.01 0.21
N ALA A 74 -4.51 4.28 -0.86
CA ALA A 74 -3.59 3.31 -1.43
C ALA A 74 -3.26 3.71 -2.87
N VAL A 75 -2.01 3.56 -3.28
CA VAL A 75 -1.55 3.82 -4.65
C VAL A 75 -0.74 2.62 -5.11
N LEU A 76 -1.24 1.93 -6.12
CA LEU A 76 -0.52 0.85 -6.77
C LEU A 76 0.35 1.43 -7.90
N SER A 77 1.67 1.35 -7.72
CA SER A 77 2.64 1.50 -8.80
C SER A 77 2.77 0.15 -9.51
N SER A 78 2.08 0.03 -10.65
CA SER A 78 2.08 -1.18 -11.46
C SER A 78 3.32 -1.23 -12.36
N SER A 79 3.86 -2.44 -12.53
CA SER A 79 5.06 -2.71 -13.30
C SER A 79 4.84 -3.84 -14.29
N GLN A 80 5.83 -4.10 -15.17
CA GLN A 80 5.80 -5.27 -16.05
C GLN A 80 5.86 -6.60 -15.27
N HIS A 81 6.29 -6.58 -14.01
CA HIS A 81 6.34 -7.77 -13.15
C HIS A 81 4.93 -8.31 -12.87
N ASN A 82 3.93 -7.42 -12.77
CA ASN A 82 2.50 -7.73 -12.64
C ASN A 82 2.21 -8.83 -11.59
N PHE A 83 2.70 -8.61 -10.38
CA PHE A 83 2.62 -9.50 -9.23
C PHE A 83 3.33 -10.85 -9.38
N GLY A 84 4.13 -11.04 -10.43
CA GLY A 84 4.94 -12.23 -10.68
C GLY A 84 4.21 -13.55 -10.43
N TYR A 85 4.74 -14.36 -9.51
CA TYR A 85 4.14 -15.66 -9.15
C TYR A 85 3.18 -15.59 -7.96
N LYS A 86 2.93 -14.39 -7.41
CA LYS A 86 2.08 -14.15 -6.24
C LYS A 86 2.48 -15.03 -5.04
N ARG A 87 3.79 -15.11 -4.75
CA ARG A 87 4.39 -15.93 -3.67
C ARG A 87 5.08 -15.11 -2.59
N LYS A 88 5.60 -13.93 -2.89
CA LYS A 88 6.38 -13.13 -1.92
C LYS A 88 5.78 -11.75 -1.75
N LEU A 89 5.09 -11.53 -0.63
CA LEU A 89 4.56 -10.22 -0.24
C LEU A 89 5.47 -9.62 0.84
N HIS A 90 6.09 -8.49 0.54
CA HIS A 90 7.03 -7.82 1.43
C HIS A 90 6.39 -6.55 1.99
N VAL A 91 6.46 -6.35 3.30
CA VAL A 91 5.99 -5.13 3.97
C VAL A 91 7.19 -4.46 4.60
N TRP A 92 7.47 -3.22 4.27
CA TRP A 92 8.53 -2.45 4.92
C TRP A 92 7.93 -1.48 5.92
N LEU A 93 8.43 -1.55 7.15
CA LEU A 93 8.04 -0.68 8.24
C LEU A 93 9.23 0.18 8.62
N THR A 94 9.05 1.48 8.55
CA THR A 94 10.02 2.51 8.92
C THR A 94 9.54 3.29 10.15
N ARG A 95 10.36 4.24 10.61
CA ARG A 95 9.96 5.18 11.67
C ARG A 95 8.75 6.03 11.31
N ASP A 96 8.53 6.27 10.02
CA ASP A 96 7.47 7.15 9.53
C ASP A 96 6.11 6.43 9.42
N ASP A 97 6.07 5.13 9.71
CA ASP A 97 4.90 4.26 9.49
C ASP A 97 4.06 4.00 10.75
N GLU A 98 4.23 4.75 11.84
CA GLU A 98 3.47 4.52 13.08
C GLU A 98 1.95 4.51 12.85
N LEU A 99 1.46 5.36 11.94
CA LEU A 99 0.05 5.40 11.54
C LEU A 99 -0.30 4.32 10.50
N ASN A 100 0.62 3.99 9.59
CA ASN A 100 0.38 3.12 8.45
C ASN A 100 0.51 1.63 8.78
N GLU A 101 1.32 1.26 9.78
CA GLU A 101 1.74 -0.11 10.11
C GLU A 101 0.54 -1.08 10.15
N ASN A 102 -0.53 -0.69 10.83
CA ASN A 102 -1.69 -1.55 11.05
C ASN A 102 -2.40 -1.86 9.75
N LEU A 103 -2.63 -0.83 8.94
CA LEU A 103 -3.34 -0.96 7.67
C LEU A 103 -2.49 -1.74 6.67
N MET A 104 -1.19 -1.48 6.59
CA MET A 104 -0.28 -2.23 5.72
C MET A 104 -0.26 -3.72 6.05
N ILE A 105 -0.14 -4.07 7.34
CA ILE A 105 -0.16 -5.48 7.77
C ILE A 105 -1.52 -6.12 7.51
N LEU A 106 -2.61 -5.39 7.75
CA LEU A 106 -3.96 -5.88 7.50
C LEU A 106 -4.19 -6.14 6.01
N LEU A 107 -3.80 -5.20 5.13
CA LEU A 107 -3.89 -5.35 3.68
C LEU A 107 -3.07 -6.55 3.20
N ALA A 108 -1.83 -6.70 3.68
CA ALA A 108 -1.00 -7.86 3.38
C ALA A 108 -1.71 -9.17 3.72
N TYR A 109 -2.36 -9.24 4.89
CA TYR A 109 -3.11 -10.42 5.33
C TYR A 109 -4.37 -10.68 4.49
N ILE A 110 -5.12 -9.63 4.13
CA ILE A 110 -6.29 -9.74 3.25
C ILE A 110 -5.87 -10.29 1.88
N ILE A 111 -4.79 -9.76 1.31
CA ILE A 111 -4.24 -10.22 0.02
C ILE A 111 -3.82 -11.69 0.12
N LEU A 112 -3.12 -12.08 1.19
CA LEU A 112 -2.71 -13.47 1.44
C LEU A 112 -3.91 -14.44 1.51
N GLY A 113 -5.06 -13.97 1.99
CA GLY A 113 -6.29 -14.75 2.05
C GLY A 113 -6.93 -15.06 0.69
N HIS A 114 -6.51 -14.39 -0.38
CA HIS A 114 -7.05 -14.61 -1.72
C HIS A 114 -6.55 -15.93 -2.33
N PRO A 115 -7.39 -16.70 -3.06
CA PRO A 115 -7.01 -17.99 -3.65
C PRO A 115 -5.75 -17.95 -4.53
N ASP A 116 -5.55 -16.86 -5.29
CA ASP A 116 -4.34 -16.66 -6.11
C ASP A 116 -3.05 -16.55 -5.29
N TRP A 117 -3.15 -16.13 -4.03
CA TRP A 117 -2.03 -15.92 -3.10
C TRP A 117 -1.92 -17.06 -2.08
N LYS A 118 -2.63 -18.18 -2.26
CA LYS A 118 -2.66 -19.31 -1.32
C LYS A 118 -1.29 -19.92 -0.98
N HIS A 119 -0.29 -19.70 -1.82
CA HIS A 119 1.09 -20.18 -1.63
C HIS A 119 2.06 -19.06 -1.27
N ALA A 120 1.54 -17.87 -0.97
CA ALA A 120 2.36 -16.74 -0.64
C ALA A 120 2.83 -16.76 0.81
N ALA A 121 3.91 -16.03 1.05
CA ALA A 121 4.39 -15.72 2.38
C ALA A 121 4.52 -14.20 2.51
N ILE A 122 4.10 -13.69 3.67
CA ILE A 122 4.34 -12.30 4.07
C ILE A 122 5.68 -12.25 4.80
N THR A 123 6.57 -11.35 4.39
CA THR A 123 7.78 -10.98 5.15
C THR A 123 7.69 -9.52 5.54
N ILE A 124 7.87 -9.23 6.82
CA ILE A 124 7.90 -7.86 7.34
C ILE A 124 9.35 -7.48 7.62
N PHE A 125 9.81 -6.40 6.99
CA PHE A 125 11.10 -5.80 7.24
C PHE A 125 10.92 -4.58 8.12
N ALA A 126 11.32 -4.70 9.38
CA ALA A 126 11.33 -3.61 10.34
C ALA A 126 12.68 -2.88 10.22
N THR A 127 12.67 -1.72 9.59
CA THR A 127 13.87 -0.89 9.35
C THR A 127 13.92 0.32 10.26
N PHE A 128 14.83 0.28 11.22
CA PHE A 128 15.03 1.34 12.21
C PHE A 128 16.53 1.50 12.47
N PRO A 129 17.01 2.70 12.84
CA PRO A 129 18.37 2.88 13.31
C PRO A 129 18.67 1.98 14.50
N SER A 130 19.94 1.56 14.58
CA SER A 130 20.38 0.46 15.44
C SER A 130 19.98 0.62 16.92
N HIS A 131 19.91 1.85 17.43
CA HIS A 131 19.57 2.16 18.82
C HIS A 131 18.08 2.03 19.15
N GLU A 132 17.19 2.02 18.16
CA GLU A 132 15.73 1.91 18.33
C GLU A 132 15.16 0.55 17.89
N LEU A 133 15.94 -0.22 17.13
CA LEU A 133 15.50 -1.45 16.48
C LEU A 133 14.92 -2.47 17.48
N THR A 134 15.63 -2.72 18.59
CA THR A 134 15.18 -3.65 19.63
C THR A 134 13.83 -3.25 20.21
N THR A 135 13.69 -1.98 20.59
CA THR A 135 12.47 -1.44 21.19
C THR A 135 11.27 -1.55 20.23
N HIS A 136 11.46 -1.23 18.95
CA HIS A 136 10.40 -1.34 17.96
C HIS A 136 9.98 -2.79 17.69
N VAL A 137 10.95 -3.69 17.55
CA VAL A 137 10.68 -5.11 17.33
C VAL A 137 9.96 -5.73 18.54
N GLU A 138 10.30 -5.33 19.76
CA GLU A 138 9.58 -5.75 20.97
C GLU A 138 8.13 -5.27 20.98
N LYS A 139 7.87 -4.01 20.61
CA LYS A 139 6.50 -3.48 20.46
C LYS A 139 5.72 -4.28 19.42
N LEU A 140 6.30 -4.53 18.25
CA LEU A 140 5.66 -5.30 17.18
C LEU A 140 5.34 -6.73 17.64
N ASN A 141 6.30 -7.39 18.28
CA ASN A 141 6.11 -8.73 18.83
C ASN A 141 5.05 -8.79 19.93
N HIS A 142 4.95 -7.77 20.78
CA HIS A 142 3.90 -7.67 21.78
C HIS A 142 2.52 -7.58 21.14
N ARG A 143 2.38 -6.79 20.08
CA ARG A 143 1.13 -6.67 19.32
C ARG A 143 0.73 -7.96 18.61
N ILE A 144 1.72 -8.71 18.11
CA ILE A 144 1.53 -10.06 17.58
C ILE A 144 1.06 -11.02 18.68
N ALA A 145 1.75 -11.05 19.81
CA ALA A 145 1.46 -11.96 20.92
C ALA A 145 0.08 -11.71 21.56
N THR A 146 -0.38 -10.46 21.56
CA THR A 146 -1.72 -10.09 22.04
C THR A 146 -2.83 -10.31 21.00
N GLY A 147 -2.50 -10.87 19.82
CA GLY A 147 -3.45 -11.15 18.75
C GLY A 147 -3.94 -9.91 18.00
N ARG A 148 -3.33 -8.74 18.24
CA ARG A 148 -3.71 -7.48 17.57
C ARG A 148 -3.19 -7.38 16.13
N LEU A 149 -2.19 -8.20 15.78
CA LEU A 149 -1.66 -8.28 14.42
C LEU A 149 -1.78 -9.71 13.89
N PRO A 150 -2.36 -9.93 12.71
CA PRO A 150 -2.68 -11.25 12.19
C PRO A 150 -1.47 -11.92 11.51
N ILE A 151 -0.29 -11.90 12.13
CA ILE A 151 0.93 -12.48 11.54
C ILE A 151 1.80 -13.18 12.60
N PRO A 152 2.53 -14.25 12.24
CA PRO A 152 3.45 -14.90 13.16
C PRO A 152 4.76 -14.10 13.28
N ALA A 153 5.32 -14.04 14.50
CA ALA A 153 6.56 -13.29 14.78
C ALA A 153 7.76 -13.72 13.90
N ARG A 154 7.80 -14.98 13.45
CA ARG A 154 8.85 -15.49 12.54
C ARG A 154 8.89 -14.79 11.18
N ASN A 155 7.82 -14.08 10.81
CA ASN A 155 7.75 -13.34 9.55
C ASN A 155 8.39 -11.95 9.67
N VAL A 156 8.79 -11.51 10.87
CA VAL A 156 9.42 -10.22 11.12
C VAL A 156 10.95 -10.36 11.04
N GLN A 157 11.58 -9.52 10.22
CA GLN A 157 13.02 -9.38 10.10
C GLN A 157 13.42 -7.95 10.48
N ALA A 158 14.30 -7.83 11.47
CA ALA A 158 14.82 -6.56 11.93
C ALA A 158 16.08 -6.19 11.13
N LEU A 159 16.06 -5.07 10.42
CA LEU A 159 17.16 -4.60 9.58
C LEU A 159 17.58 -3.20 10.04
N PRO A 160 18.81 -2.99 10.53
CA PRO A 160 19.25 -1.65 10.90
C PRO A 160 19.40 -0.77 9.66
N SER A 161 18.84 0.44 9.71
CA SER A 161 18.97 1.43 8.63
C SER A 161 19.09 2.82 9.25
N ASP A 162 20.21 3.49 9.03
CA ASP A 162 20.50 4.80 9.64
C ASP A 162 20.14 5.98 8.73
N ASP A 163 19.95 5.74 7.43
CA ASP A 163 19.57 6.76 6.44
C ASP A 163 18.75 6.19 5.27
N ALA A 164 18.33 7.06 4.34
CA ALA A 164 17.54 6.67 3.17
C ALA A 164 18.32 5.83 2.14
N SER A 165 19.64 6.00 2.04
CA SER A 165 20.49 5.27 1.08
C SER A 165 20.66 3.80 1.48
N SER A 166 20.90 3.59 2.78
CA SER A 166 20.90 2.27 3.40
C SER A 166 19.54 1.60 3.27
N PHE A 167 18.43 2.32 3.47
CA PHE A 167 17.08 1.79 3.25
C PHE A 167 16.88 1.32 1.80
N HIS A 168 17.20 2.16 0.82
CA HIS A 168 17.09 1.81 -0.60
C HIS A 168 17.92 0.56 -0.96
N THR A 169 19.14 0.48 -0.41
CA THR A 169 20.05 -0.65 -0.62
C THR A 169 19.50 -1.94 -0.02
N LEU A 170 18.98 -1.89 1.21
CA LEU A 170 18.32 -3.02 1.87
C LEU A 170 17.10 -3.47 1.06
N MET A 171 16.25 -2.53 0.65
CA MET A 171 15.04 -2.85 -0.10
C MET A 171 15.35 -3.51 -1.44
N SER A 172 16.31 -2.96 -2.20
CA SER A 172 16.79 -3.55 -3.46
C SER A 172 17.40 -4.95 -3.29
N THR A 173 17.99 -5.22 -2.13
CA THR A 173 18.63 -6.51 -1.84
C THR A 173 17.60 -7.55 -1.41
N TYR A 174 16.79 -7.23 -0.40
CA TYR A 174 15.87 -8.18 0.22
C TYR A 174 14.56 -8.35 -0.58
N SER A 175 14.15 -7.34 -1.36
CA SER A 175 12.91 -7.38 -2.16
C SER A 175 13.12 -7.60 -3.65
N ARG A 176 14.32 -8.04 -4.06
CA ARG A 176 14.61 -8.37 -5.47
C ARG A 176 13.63 -9.37 -6.09
N ASP A 177 13.21 -10.34 -5.29
CA ASP A 177 12.28 -11.39 -5.72
C ASP A 177 10.85 -11.17 -5.22
N ALA A 178 10.56 -9.99 -4.67
CA ALA A 178 9.20 -9.69 -4.22
C ALA A 178 8.23 -9.75 -5.41
N ASP A 179 7.03 -10.23 -5.12
CA ASP A 179 5.89 -10.19 -6.04
C ASP A 179 5.03 -8.95 -5.77
N LEU A 180 4.94 -8.50 -4.53
CA LEU A 180 4.32 -7.23 -4.15
C LEU A 180 5.04 -6.64 -2.95
N ILE A 181 5.31 -5.34 -2.99
CA ILE A 181 5.93 -4.59 -1.89
C ILE A 181 4.92 -3.59 -1.34
N LEU A 182 4.72 -3.56 -0.03
CA LEU A 182 3.92 -2.54 0.65
C LEU A 182 4.85 -1.55 1.34
N LEU A 183 4.65 -0.27 1.05
CA LEU A 183 5.36 0.86 1.65
C LEU A 183 4.35 1.83 2.23
N GLY A 184 4.65 2.42 3.38
CA GLY A 184 3.84 3.51 3.90
C GLY A 184 4.33 4.86 3.38
N PHE A 185 3.43 5.84 3.37
CA PHE A 185 3.78 7.23 3.14
C PHE A 185 2.93 8.17 3.99
N GLN A 186 3.40 9.40 4.15
CA GLN A 186 2.70 10.44 4.91
C GLN A 186 2.22 11.54 3.96
N GLN A 187 1.06 12.14 4.29
CA GLN A 187 0.48 13.24 3.52
C GLN A 187 1.42 14.45 3.41
N ASP A 188 2.17 14.78 4.47
CA ASP A 188 3.09 15.91 4.42
C ASP A 188 4.31 15.65 3.52
N VAL A 189 4.78 14.40 3.47
CA VAL A 189 5.82 14.00 2.51
C VAL A 189 5.29 14.04 1.08
N LEU A 190 4.05 13.59 0.86
CA LEU A 190 3.38 13.69 -0.44
C LEU A 190 3.26 15.14 -0.92
N LYS A 191 2.86 16.07 -0.05
CA LYS A 191 2.76 17.51 -0.39
C LYS A 191 4.11 18.10 -0.84
N ASN A 192 5.20 17.64 -0.23
CA ASN A 192 6.55 18.16 -0.50
C ASN A 192 7.19 17.52 -1.74
N LYS A 193 7.09 16.19 -1.89
CA LYS A 193 7.74 15.44 -2.97
C LYS A 193 6.87 15.28 -4.23
N GLY A 194 5.54 15.37 -4.09
CA GLY A 194 4.60 15.13 -5.19
C GLY A 194 4.83 13.76 -5.84
N THR A 195 4.96 13.77 -7.17
CA THR A 195 5.17 12.55 -7.98
C THR A 195 6.48 11.83 -7.68
N GLN A 196 7.49 12.53 -7.13
CA GLN A 196 8.78 11.94 -6.80
C GLN A 196 8.66 10.86 -5.72
N LEU A 197 7.69 10.98 -4.81
CA LEU A 197 7.46 9.99 -3.75
C LEU A 197 7.23 8.57 -4.32
N PHE A 198 6.50 8.49 -5.43
CA PHE A 198 6.12 7.21 -6.04
C PHE A 198 7.12 6.72 -7.10
N THR A 199 8.05 7.59 -7.54
CA THR A 199 8.97 7.30 -8.65
C THR A 199 10.44 7.22 -8.21
N GLU A 200 10.79 7.66 -7.01
CA GLU A 200 12.16 7.58 -6.49
C GLU A 200 12.61 6.14 -6.19
N LEU A 201 11.66 5.21 -6.06
CA LEU A 201 11.89 3.79 -5.78
C LEU A 201 11.57 2.94 -7.01
N ASP A 202 12.48 2.89 -7.98
CA ASP A 202 12.34 1.98 -9.13
C ASP A 202 13.02 0.63 -8.87
N LEU A 203 12.22 -0.33 -8.40
CA LEU A 203 12.65 -1.71 -8.19
C LEU A 203 12.26 -2.64 -9.35
N GLY A 204 11.56 -2.13 -10.37
CA GLY A 204 10.91 -2.96 -11.39
C GLY A 204 9.90 -3.95 -10.83
N LYS A 205 9.29 -3.62 -9.68
CA LYS A 205 8.28 -4.43 -8.96
C LYS A 205 7.00 -3.64 -8.75
N ASP A 206 5.91 -4.35 -8.52
CA ASP A 206 4.65 -3.74 -8.10
C ASP A 206 4.78 -3.29 -6.64
N ILE A 207 4.49 -2.02 -6.41
CA ILE A 207 4.59 -1.38 -5.09
C ILE A 207 3.23 -0.79 -4.73
N LEU A 208 2.68 -1.20 -3.60
CA LEU A 208 1.49 -0.62 -3.01
C LEU A 208 1.89 0.37 -1.92
N PHE A 209 1.78 1.65 -2.22
CA PHE A 209 1.96 2.72 -1.26
C PHE A 209 0.69 2.90 -0.44
N VAL A 210 0.80 3.04 0.88
CA VAL A 210 -0.33 3.09 1.81
C VAL A 210 -0.19 4.29 2.73
N ASN A 211 -1.27 5.06 2.86
CA ASN A 211 -1.42 6.11 3.84
C ASN A 211 -2.72 5.88 4.62
N ALA A 212 -2.59 5.60 5.91
CA ALA A 212 -3.72 5.44 6.81
C ALA A 212 -4.12 6.79 7.42
N ASN A 213 -5.41 6.92 7.76
CA ASN A 213 -5.97 8.05 8.50
C ASN A 213 -6.45 7.65 9.89
#